data_AF-A0A951V6G8-F1
#
_entry.id   AF-A0A951V6G8-F1
#
_cell.length_a   1.000
_cell.length_b   1.000
_cell.length_c   1.000
_cell.angle_alpha   90.00
_cell.angle_beta   90.00
_cell.angle_gamma   90.00
#
_symmetry.space_group_name_H-M   'P 1'
#
loop_
_entity.id
_entity.type
_entity.pdbx_description
1 polymer ?
#
loop_
_entity_poly.entity_id
_entity_poly.type
_entity_poly.pdbx_seq_one_letter_code
_entity_poly.pdbx_strand_id
1 'polypeptide(L)'
;MKAIFTKRNHIRKSFFIVFSFAISGILHAQQIDISRINSMPDFPQPYEMRDWKQVAAGYDSLVFDKDLTGQYQPFVFFREQSVNYPEYASFGLHTAVGTNYPVSGEGINVIPAVVGATLVGIDKSDQFDENWALMIQEYFNKRPAENIYLNHPSTSSGFDWWYETMPNIFFMQLKYLYPEISVFQEQLPVLAMQWLHAVRAMGGSDTPWAVPYMNYRAWNMSEMEPLDQGVKQPEAAGALAWILYNAYISTGNPEFLKGAEWSMEFLDEWESNPSYELQLPYGIYAAARMNAEIGTNYNVEKMVNWAFDRGDLRGWGAISGNWGSYDCYGLIGEANDNG
;
A
#
# COMPACT_ATOMS: atom_id res chain seq x y z
N MET A 1 -72.77 -40.12 -28.81
CA MET A 1 -73.88 -40.39 -27.87
C MET A 1 -73.27 -40.59 -26.48
N LYS A 2 -73.84 -39.92 -25.46
CA LYS A 2 -73.50 -39.92 -24.02
C LYS A 2 -72.24 -39.15 -23.59
N ALA A 3 -72.51 -37.93 -23.12
CA ALA A 3 -71.73 -37.21 -22.12
C ALA A 3 -71.76 -37.94 -20.78
N ILE A 4 -70.66 -37.91 -20.04
CA ILE A 4 -70.65 -38.00 -18.57
C ILE A 4 -69.61 -37.00 -18.04
N PHE A 5 -70.12 -36.02 -17.30
CA PHE A 5 -69.40 -35.08 -16.44
C PHE A 5 -68.79 -35.84 -15.24
N THR A 6 -67.55 -35.53 -14.84
CA THR A 6 -67.23 -35.49 -13.41
C THR A 6 -65.99 -34.65 -13.06
N LYS A 7 -66.27 -33.68 -12.17
CA LYS A 7 -65.43 -33.10 -11.10
C LYS A 7 -64.09 -32.42 -11.41
N ARG A 8 -64.22 -31.09 -11.53
CA ARG A 8 -63.28 -30.05 -11.09
C ARG A 8 -62.74 -30.32 -9.68
N ASN A 9 -61.42 -30.50 -9.54
CA ASN A 9 -60.71 -30.33 -8.28
C ASN A 9 -59.93 -29.01 -8.34
N HIS A 10 -60.38 -28.03 -7.57
CA HIS A 10 -59.68 -26.77 -7.35
C HIS A 10 -58.50 -27.02 -6.40
N ILE A 11 -57.31 -27.22 -6.95
CA ILE A 11 -56.06 -27.07 -6.18
C ILE A 11 -55.83 -25.57 -6.03
N ARG A 12 -56.16 -25.03 -4.86
CA ARG A 12 -55.73 -23.70 -4.42
C ARG A 12 -54.19 -23.72 -4.34
N LYS A 13 -53.52 -23.15 -5.34
CA LYS A 13 -52.12 -22.75 -5.22
C LYS A 13 -52.07 -21.55 -4.27
N SER A 14 -51.73 -21.80 -3.02
CA SER A 14 -51.36 -20.72 -2.08
C SER A 14 -50.04 -20.12 -2.55
N PHE A 15 -50.09 -18.98 -3.23
CA PHE A 15 -48.93 -18.12 -3.45
C PHE A 15 -48.59 -17.46 -2.11
N PHE A 16 -47.55 -17.95 -1.43
CA PHE A 16 -46.89 -17.17 -0.39
C PHE A 16 -46.02 -16.11 -1.09
N ILE A 17 -46.56 -14.89 -1.21
CA ILE A 17 -45.76 -13.73 -1.55
C ILE A 17 -45.09 -13.29 -0.26
N VAL A 18 -43.81 -13.64 -0.10
CA VAL A 18 -42.96 -13.03 0.93
C VAL A 18 -42.66 -11.62 0.45
N PHE A 19 -43.36 -10.64 1.03
CA PHE A 19 -42.99 -9.24 0.90
C PHE A 19 -41.69 -9.03 1.69
N SER A 20 -40.55 -9.18 1.02
CA SER A 20 -39.29 -8.64 1.52
C SER A 20 -39.41 -7.13 1.48
N PHE A 21 -39.80 -6.52 2.59
CA PHE A 21 -39.58 -5.09 2.81
C PHE A 21 -38.06 -4.87 2.80
N ALA A 22 -37.54 -4.44 1.66
CA ALA A 22 -36.24 -3.80 1.60
C ALA A 22 -36.39 -2.50 2.39
N ILE A 23 -36.07 -2.56 3.69
CA ILE A 23 -35.77 -1.35 4.46
C ILE A 23 -34.47 -0.85 3.85
N SER A 24 -34.58 0.00 2.84
CA SER A 24 -33.52 0.92 2.46
C SER A 24 -33.38 1.92 3.61
N GLY A 25 -32.80 1.44 4.72
CA GLY A 25 -32.32 2.30 5.77
C GLY A 25 -31.29 3.20 5.10
N ILE A 26 -31.57 4.49 5.10
CA ILE A 26 -30.54 5.47 4.81
C ILE A 26 -29.51 5.29 5.92
N LEU A 27 -28.46 4.52 5.65
CA LEU A 27 -27.29 4.48 6.51
C LEU A 27 -26.72 5.89 6.51
N HIS A 28 -27.09 6.68 7.50
CA HIS A 28 -26.37 7.89 7.82
C HIS A 28 -25.02 7.43 8.36
N ALA A 29 -23.97 7.57 7.53
CA ALA A 29 -22.61 7.45 8.01
C ALA A 29 -22.45 8.51 9.11
N GLN A 30 -22.36 8.06 10.36
CA GLN A 30 -22.08 8.93 11.48
C GLN A 30 -20.63 9.37 11.35
N GLN A 31 -20.39 10.68 11.37
CA GLN A 31 -19.03 11.19 11.48
C GLN A 31 -18.43 10.70 12.80
N ILE A 32 -17.32 9.98 12.70
CA ILE A 32 -16.55 9.52 13.85
C ILE A 32 -15.72 10.66 14.40
N ASP A 33 -15.54 10.67 15.72
CA ASP A 33 -14.68 11.64 16.40
C ASP A 33 -13.23 11.20 16.27
N ILE A 34 -12.35 12.11 15.84
CA ILE A 34 -10.90 11.88 15.82
C ILE A 34 -10.28 12.93 16.73
N SER A 35 -9.90 12.50 17.93
CA SER A 35 -9.46 13.41 19.01
C SER A 35 -8.31 14.32 18.57
N ARG A 36 -7.35 13.78 17.81
CA ARG A 36 -6.23 14.56 17.25
C ARG A 36 -6.69 15.63 16.28
N ILE A 37 -7.63 15.34 15.39
CA ILE A 37 -8.16 16.32 14.42
C ILE A 37 -8.90 17.45 15.14
N ASN A 38 -9.65 17.13 16.20
CA ASN A 38 -10.35 18.14 17.00
C ASN A 38 -9.42 19.14 17.70
N SER A 39 -8.12 18.84 17.81
CA SER A 39 -7.12 19.77 18.35
C SER A 39 -6.62 20.80 17.34
N MET A 40 -6.97 20.64 16.07
CA MET A 40 -6.54 21.48 14.96
C MET A 40 -7.60 22.56 14.66
N PRO A 41 -7.20 23.73 14.14
CA PRO A 41 -8.17 24.68 13.63
C PRO A 41 -8.90 24.11 12.41
N ASP A 42 -10.19 24.44 12.25
CA ASP A 42 -11.00 24.05 11.08
C ASP A 42 -10.40 24.54 9.75
N PHE A 43 -9.59 25.62 9.82
CA PHE A 43 -8.93 26.21 8.67
C PHE A 43 -7.56 26.78 9.08
N PRO A 44 -6.46 26.44 8.39
CA PRO A 44 -5.14 26.98 8.71
C PRO A 44 -5.09 28.49 8.39
N GLN A 45 -4.27 29.24 9.12
CA GLN A 45 -4.13 30.69 8.99
C GLN A 45 -2.65 31.13 8.94
N PRO A 46 -2.22 31.83 7.89
CA PRO A 46 -2.95 32.07 6.63
C PRO A 46 -3.08 30.78 5.81
N TYR A 47 -4.20 30.61 5.11
CA TYR A 47 -4.36 29.47 4.20
C TYR A 47 -3.62 29.72 2.88
N GLU A 48 -2.72 28.80 2.57
CA GLU A 48 -2.07 28.71 1.27
C GLU A 48 -2.11 27.27 0.78
N MET A 49 -2.90 27.01 -0.27
CA MET A 49 -2.89 25.72 -0.94
C MET A 49 -1.83 25.73 -2.03
N ARG A 50 -0.69 25.09 -1.75
CA ARG A 50 0.34 24.87 -2.76
C ARG A 50 -0.24 24.08 -3.94
N ASP A 51 0.05 24.49 -5.16
CA ASP A 51 -0.32 23.72 -6.36
C ASP A 51 0.55 22.46 -6.44
N TRP A 52 0.11 21.41 -5.76
CA TRP A 52 0.84 20.14 -5.72
C TRP A 52 0.98 19.49 -7.09
N LYS A 53 0.07 19.77 -8.03
CA LYS A 53 0.19 19.29 -9.41
C LYS A 53 1.38 19.97 -10.09
N GLN A 54 1.49 21.29 -9.98
CA GLN A 54 2.62 22.05 -10.51
C GLN A 54 3.93 21.65 -9.82
N VAL A 55 3.93 21.42 -8.51
CA VAL A 55 5.11 20.97 -7.76
C VAL A 55 5.59 19.61 -8.25
N ALA A 56 4.69 18.64 -8.42
CA ALA A 56 5.03 17.32 -8.93
C ALA A 56 5.59 17.39 -10.35
N ALA A 57 4.97 18.17 -11.24
CA ALA A 57 5.46 18.36 -12.61
C ALA A 57 6.82 19.09 -12.65
N GLY A 58 7.05 20.04 -11.75
CA GLY A 58 8.33 20.75 -11.62
C GLY A 58 9.44 19.86 -11.06
N TYR A 59 9.13 19.05 -10.04
CA TYR A 59 10.06 18.03 -9.52
C TYR A 59 10.44 17.04 -10.63
N ASP A 60 9.43 16.53 -11.35
CA ASP A 60 9.63 15.58 -12.44
C ASP A 60 10.57 16.13 -13.52
N SER A 61 10.26 17.33 -14.03
CA SER A 61 11.05 18.00 -15.06
C SER A 61 12.49 18.26 -14.62
N LEU A 62 12.74 18.48 -13.33
CA LEU A 62 14.08 18.72 -12.78
C LEU A 62 14.86 17.42 -12.59
N VAL A 63 14.22 16.39 -12.03
CA VAL A 63 14.90 15.19 -11.55
C VAL A 63 15.15 14.18 -12.66
N PHE A 64 14.27 14.12 -13.67
CA PHE A 64 14.40 13.25 -14.83
C PHE A 64 15.13 13.90 -16.02
N ASP A 65 15.54 15.16 -15.90
CA ASP A 65 16.39 15.81 -16.91
C ASP A 65 17.80 15.21 -16.89
N LYS A 66 18.06 14.33 -17.87
CA LYS A 66 19.34 13.64 -18.06
C LYS A 66 20.45 14.55 -18.59
N ASP A 67 20.09 15.70 -19.17
CA ASP A 67 21.02 16.67 -19.74
C ASP A 67 21.32 17.83 -18.78
N LEU A 68 20.76 17.80 -17.56
CA LEU A 68 20.93 18.85 -16.57
C LEU A 68 22.40 18.99 -16.15
N THR A 69 22.95 20.19 -16.35
CA THR A 69 24.35 20.50 -16.02
C THR A 69 24.46 21.37 -14.78
N GLY A 70 25.35 20.99 -13.86
CA GLY A 70 25.66 21.77 -12.67
C GLY A 70 26.36 20.95 -11.61
N GLN A 71 26.63 21.55 -10.45
CA GLN A 71 27.25 20.83 -9.35
C GLN A 71 26.31 19.71 -8.86
N TYR A 72 26.79 18.47 -8.86
CA TYR A 72 26.05 17.25 -8.48
C TYR A 72 24.86 16.88 -9.38
N GLN A 73 24.78 17.45 -10.58
CA GLN A 73 23.78 17.13 -11.60
C GLN A 73 24.39 16.27 -12.72
N PRO A 74 23.60 15.45 -13.42
CA PRO A 74 22.14 15.27 -13.29
C PRO A 74 21.73 14.50 -12.01
N PHE A 75 20.42 14.54 -11.68
CA PHE A 75 19.87 13.83 -10.50
C PHE A 75 19.39 12.41 -10.80
N VAL A 76 19.35 12.06 -12.08
CA VAL A 76 19.10 10.72 -12.60
C VAL A 76 20.40 10.14 -13.14
N PHE A 77 20.57 8.83 -13.01
CA PHE A 77 21.70 8.11 -13.59
C PHE A 77 21.23 6.76 -14.15
N PHE A 78 21.96 6.25 -15.14
CA PHE A 78 21.64 5.00 -15.81
C PHE A 78 22.59 3.87 -15.39
N ARG A 79 22.08 2.65 -15.47
CA ARG A 79 22.83 1.39 -15.39
C ARG A 79 22.60 0.64 -16.69
N GLU A 80 23.67 0.51 -17.47
CA GLU A 80 23.65 -0.18 -18.76
C GLU A 80 23.37 -1.68 -18.62
N GLN A 81 23.74 -2.28 -17.50
CA GLN A 81 23.55 -3.69 -17.20
C GLN A 81 22.80 -3.85 -15.88
N SER A 82 21.54 -4.21 -16.01
CA SER A 82 20.65 -4.53 -14.90
C SER A 82 20.94 -5.94 -14.34
N VAL A 83 20.76 -6.11 -13.04
CA VAL A 83 20.99 -7.37 -12.31
C VAL A 83 19.81 -8.33 -12.51
N ASN A 84 18.58 -7.84 -12.39
CA ASN A 84 17.39 -8.69 -12.49
C ASN A 84 16.95 -8.83 -13.96
N TYR A 85 17.22 -7.82 -14.79
CA TYR A 85 16.82 -7.81 -16.21
C TYR A 85 17.99 -7.47 -17.14
N PRO A 86 18.99 -8.36 -17.32
CA PRO A 86 20.24 -8.04 -18.02
C PRO A 86 20.09 -7.57 -19.47
N GLU A 87 18.95 -7.82 -20.09
CA GLU A 87 18.64 -7.37 -21.45
C GLU A 87 18.23 -5.89 -21.51
N TYR A 88 18.00 -5.25 -20.37
CA TYR A 88 17.47 -3.89 -20.27
C TYR A 88 18.39 -2.99 -19.45
N ALA A 89 18.55 -1.75 -19.89
CA ALA A 89 19.05 -0.69 -19.02
C ALA A 89 18.05 -0.42 -17.89
N SER A 90 18.55 0.16 -16.80
CA SER A 90 17.74 0.67 -15.71
C SER A 90 18.25 2.04 -15.29
N PHE A 91 17.48 2.73 -14.44
CA PHE A 91 17.86 4.03 -13.93
C PHE A 91 17.81 4.06 -12.39
N GLY A 92 18.36 5.11 -11.81
CA GLY A 92 18.18 5.45 -10.41
C GLY A 92 18.11 6.96 -10.26
N LEU A 93 17.52 7.38 -9.15
CA LEU A 93 17.55 8.76 -8.69
C LEU A 93 18.50 8.87 -7.51
N HIS A 94 19.27 9.95 -7.44
CA HIS A 94 20.12 10.21 -6.29
C HIS A 94 19.27 10.34 -5.03
N THR A 95 19.45 9.45 -4.05
CA THR A 95 18.81 9.57 -2.71
C THR A 95 19.24 10.85 -2.01
N ALA A 96 20.52 11.20 -2.11
CA ALA A 96 21.08 12.41 -1.53
C ALA A 96 21.97 13.12 -2.57
N VAL A 97 21.69 14.41 -2.80
CA VAL A 97 22.49 15.23 -3.73
C VAL A 97 23.89 15.43 -3.15
N GLY A 98 24.91 15.14 -3.96
CA GLY A 98 26.31 15.20 -3.53
C GLY A 98 26.79 14.00 -2.69
N THR A 99 26.05 12.90 -2.69
CA THR A 99 26.46 11.64 -2.05
C THR A 99 27.77 11.09 -2.62
N ASN A 100 28.53 10.37 -1.78
CA ASN A 100 29.70 9.58 -2.19
C ASN A 100 29.32 8.28 -2.92
N TYR A 101 28.03 7.93 -2.95
CA TYR A 101 27.50 6.74 -3.63
C TYR A 101 26.45 7.12 -4.68
N PRO A 102 26.82 7.90 -5.72
CA PRO A 102 25.87 8.49 -6.65
C PRO A 102 25.09 7.47 -7.48
N VAL A 103 25.57 6.23 -7.55
CA VAL A 103 24.92 5.13 -8.26
C VAL A 103 24.01 4.24 -7.38
N SER A 104 23.82 4.64 -6.12
CA SER A 104 22.91 3.97 -5.18
C SER A 104 21.57 4.69 -5.16
N GLY A 105 20.64 4.20 -5.98
CA GLY A 105 19.29 4.76 -6.08
C GLY A 105 18.28 3.85 -5.39
N GLU A 106 17.55 4.40 -4.44
CA GLU A 106 16.59 3.65 -3.62
C GLU A 106 15.22 3.50 -4.30
N GLY A 107 14.66 2.30 -4.25
CA GLY A 107 13.35 1.98 -4.83
C GLY A 107 12.23 2.80 -4.21
N ILE A 108 12.32 3.12 -2.91
CA ILE A 108 11.37 4.00 -2.22
C ILE A 108 11.39 5.46 -2.73
N ASN A 109 12.44 5.86 -3.44
CA ASN A 109 12.54 7.18 -4.08
C ASN A 109 12.10 7.07 -5.54
N VAL A 110 12.64 6.07 -6.24
CA VAL A 110 12.49 5.90 -7.69
C VAL A 110 11.06 5.52 -8.09
N ILE A 111 10.46 4.50 -7.47
CA ILE A 111 9.14 3.99 -7.85
C ILE A 111 8.04 5.04 -7.63
N PRO A 112 7.90 5.67 -6.44
CA PRO A 112 6.85 6.65 -6.23
C PRO A 112 7.07 7.95 -7.02
N ALA A 113 8.30 8.30 -7.43
CA ALA A 113 8.52 9.43 -8.35
C ALA A 113 7.84 9.18 -9.71
N VAL A 114 7.93 7.96 -10.25
CA VAL A 114 7.26 7.56 -11.49
C VAL A 114 5.73 7.55 -11.30
N VAL A 115 5.24 7.00 -10.18
CA VAL A 115 3.81 7.01 -9.84
C VAL A 115 3.27 8.45 -9.75
N GLY A 116 3.95 9.31 -9.00
CA GLY A 116 3.54 10.70 -8.76
C GLY A 116 3.48 11.52 -10.05
N ALA A 117 4.48 11.40 -10.93
CA ALA A 117 4.48 12.05 -12.24
C ALA A 117 3.29 11.57 -13.10
N THR A 118 3.02 10.27 -13.09
CA THR A 118 1.90 9.68 -13.84
C THR A 118 0.56 10.20 -13.34
N LEU A 119 0.36 10.30 -12.02
CA LEU A 119 -0.88 10.83 -11.42
C LEU A 119 -1.17 12.28 -11.80
N VAL A 120 -0.14 13.07 -12.16
CA VAL A 120 -0.31 14.45 -12.63
C VAL A 120 -0.38 14.58 -14.15
N GLY A 121 -0.37 13.46 -14.88
CA GLY A 121 -0.58 13.39 -16.33
C GLY A 121 0.69 13.35 -17.17
N ILE A 122 1.84 13.02 -16.57
CA ILE A 122 3.10 12.81 -17.30
C ILE A 122 3.22 11.33 -17.63
N ASP A 123 3.24 10.99 -18.92
CA ASP A 123 3.40 9.61 -19.37
C ASP A 123 4.84 9.14 -19.20
N LYS A 124 5.08 8.27 -18.22
CA LYS A 124 6.40 7.71 -17.91
C LYS A 124 6.75 6.48 -18.75
N SER A 125 5.84 6.01 -19.60
CA SER A 125 6.16 4.99 -20.61
C SER A 125 6.84 5.60 -21.83
N ASP A 126 6.70 6.92 -22.03
CA ASP A 126 7.27 7.69 -23.14
C ASP A 126 7.60 9.13 -22.70
N GLN A 127 8.71 9.30 -21.97
CA GLN A 127 9.23 10.63 -21.62
C GLN A 127 10.74 10.66 -21.78
N PHE A 128 11.26 11.72 -22.41
CA PHE A 128 12.70 11.88 -22.66
C PHE A 128 13.34 10.71 -23.41
N ASP A 129 12.59 10.11 -24.34
CA ASP A 129 12.96 8.93 -25.12
C ASP A 129 13.19 7.65 -24.29
N GLU A 130 12.67 7.61 -23.06
CA GLU A 130 12.80 6.48 -22.14
C GLU A 130 11.45 5.95 -21.68
N ASN A 131 11.40 4.63 -21.45
CA ASN A 131 10.30 3.98 -20.74
C ASN A 131 10.68 3.80 -19.26
N TRP A 132 10.57 4.87 -18.48
CA TRP A 132 10.84 4.89 -17.05
C TRP A 132 9.99 3.90 -16.28
N ALA A 133 8.72 3.76 -16.66
CA ALA A 133 7.80 2.81 -16.05
C ALA A 133 8.32 1.37 -16.19
N LEU A 134 8.75 0.94 -17.37
CA LEU A 134 9.29 -0.39 -17.61
C LEU A 134 10.57 -0.63 -16.80
N MET A 135 11.48 0.35 -16.75
CA MET A 135 12.76 0.21 -16.05
C MET A 135 12.61 -0.07 -14.54
N ILE A 136 11.45 0.23 -13.94
CA ILE A 136 11.15 -0.11 -12.55
C ILE A 136 11.23 -1.62 -12.28
N GLN A 137 11.06 -2.47 -13.30
CA GLN A 137 11.20 -3.92 -13.15
C GLN A 137 12.52 -4.33 -12.49
N GLU A 138 13.58 -3.54 -12.64
CA GLU A 138 14.89 -3.82 -12.04
C GLU A 138 14.87 -3.90 -10.50
N TYR A 139 13.90 -3.26 -9.85
CA TYR A 139 13.73 -3.33 -8.39
C TYR A 139 13.01 -4.60 -7.92
N PHE A 140 12.45 -5.41 -8.83
CA PHE A 140 11.93 -6.74 -8.52
C PHE A 140 13.10 -7.73 -8.41
N ASN A 141 13.36 -8.19 -7.19
CA ASN A 141 14.44 -9.14 -6.95
C ASN A 141 14.07 -10.53 -7.43
N LYS A 142 14.67 -10.98 -8.54
CA LYS A 142 14.34 -12.25 -9.19
C LYS A 142 15.00 -13.48 -8.58
N ARG A 143 15.74 -13.33 -7.48
CA ARG A 143 16.20 -14.51 -6.75
C ARG A 143 14.96 -15.23 -6.22
N PRO A 144 14.77 -16.55 -6.48
CA PRO A 144 13.56 -17.26 -6.08
C PRO A 144 13.25 -17.20 -4.58
N ALA A 145 14.28 -16.98 -3.75
CA ALA A 145 14.17 -16.83 -2.30
C ALA A 145 13.71 -15.43 -1.86
N GLU A 146 13.69 -14.44 -2.76
CA GLU A 146 13.23 -13.07 -2.49
C GLU A 146 11.93 -12.78 -3.20
N ASN A 147 11.90 -12.78 -4.55
CA ASN A 147 10.70 -12.62 -5.38
C ASN A 147 9.77 -11.45 -5.00
N ILE A 148 10.33 -10.35 -4.46
CA ILE A 148 9.60 -9.14 -4.07
C ILE A 148 10.35 -7.90 -4.58
N TYR A 149 9.66 -6.76 -4.60
CA TYR A 149 10.33 -5.48 -4.80
C TYR A 149 11.12 -5.11 -3.54
N LEU A 150 12.39 -4.74 -3.72
CA LEU A 150 13.27 -4.31 -2.64
C LEU A 150 13.85 -2.94 -2.92
N ASN A 151 14.47 -2.34 -1.89
CA ASN A 151 14.96 -0.98 -1.98
C ASN A 151 16.15 -0.80 -2.94
N HIS A 152 16.85 -1.88 -3.29
CA HIS A 152 17.92 -1.86 -4.28
C HIS A 152 17.83 -3.08 -5.20
N PRO A 153 18.32 -2.97 -6.46
CA PRO A 153 18.28 -4.09 -7.39
C PRO A 153 19.04 -5.34 -6.92
N SER A 154 20.10 -5.14 -6.13
CA SER A 154 20.89 -6.21 -5.53
C SER A 154 20.98 -6.02 -4.01
N THR A 155 19.95 -6.45 -3.29
CA THR A 155 19.89 -6.49 -1.82
C THR A 155 19.07 -7.69 -1.36
N SER A 156 19.02 -8.00 -0.06
CA SER A 156 18.13 -9.02 0.53
C SER A 156 17.12 -8.42 1.51
N SER A 157 16.07 -9.17 1.81
CA SER A 157 15.12 -8.88 2.90
C SER A 157 15.66 -9.29 4.28
N GLY A 158 14.93 -8.97 5.35
CA GLY A 158 15.23 -9.33 6.74
C GLY A 158 15.79 -8.21 7.61
N PHE A 159 15.65 -6.93 7.23
CA PHE A 159 16.24 -5.79 7.92
C PHE A 159 15.23 -4.77 8.44
N ASP A 160 14.23 -4.44 7.64
CA ASP A 160 13.23 -3.43 7.99
C ASP A 160 11.96 -3.59 7.14
N TRP A 161 10.82 -3.78 7.81
CA TRP A 161 9.53 -3.91 7.16
C TRP A 161 9.18 -2.75 6.23
N TRP A 162 9.60 -1.53 6.55
CA TRP A 162 9.31 -0.36 5.73
C TRP A 162 9.94 -0.48 4.34
N TYR A 163 11.24 -0.79 4.28
CA TYR A 163 11.97 -0.96 3.02
C TYR A 163 11.58 -2.22 2.25
N GLU A 164 10.98 -3.20 2.92
CA GLU A 164 10.56 -4.47 2.32
C GLU A 164 9.11 -4.44 1.83
N THR A 165 8.22 -3.64 2.43
CA THR A 165 6.80 -3.60 2.03
C THR A 165 6.49 -2.42 1.11
N MET A 166 7.07 -1.24 1.34
CA MET A 166 6.70 -0.03 0.60
C MET A 166 7.02 -0.09 -0.90
N PRO A 167 8.19 -0.60 -1.36
CA PRO A 167 8.45 -0.77 -2.78
C PRO A 167 7.40 -1.65 -3.50
N ASN A 168 6.84 -2.66 -2.81
CA ASN A 168 5.80 -3.53 -3.34
C ASN A 168 4.47 -2.80 -3.50
N ILE A 169 4.09 -1.98 -2.53
CA ILE A 169 2.91 -1.11 -2.62
C ILE A 169 3.03 -0.15 -3.79
N PHE A 170 4.17 0.55 -3.91
CA PHE A 170 4.41 1.49 -5.01
C PHE A 170 4.44 0.80 -6.38
N PHE A 171 5.04 -0.39 -6.47
CA PHE A 171 4.96 -1.21 -7.68
C PHE A 171 3.50 -1.52 -8.05
N MET A 172 2.66 -1.93 -7.11
CA MET A 172 1.27 -2.28 -7.41
C MET A 172 0.46 -1.07 -7.89
N GLN A 173 0.76 0.13 -7.36
CA GLN A 173 0.20 1.39 -7.87
C GLN A 173 0.67 1.65 -9.32
N LEU A 174 1.95 1.46 -9.59
CA LEU A 174 2.50 1.62 -10.94
C LEU A 174 1.89 0.62 -11.92
N LYS A 175 1.73 -0.65 -11.53
CA LYS A 175 1.06 -1.69 -12.34
C LYS A 175 -0.38 -1.29 -12.68
N TYR A 176 -1.10 -0.67 -11.75
CA TYR A 176 -2.45 -0.17 -12.01
C TYR A 176 -2.45 0.95 -13.07
N LEU A 177 -1.43 1.82 -13.03
CA LEU A 177 -1.29 2.94 -13.97
C LEU A 177 -0.79 2.50 -15.36
N TYR A 178 0.02 1.44 -15.43
CA TYR A 178 0.60 0.89 -16.66
C TYR A 178 0.26 -0.60 -16.84
N PRO A 179 -1.02 -0.97 -17.03
CA PRO A 179 -1.46 -2.35 -17.13
C PRO A 179 -0.92 -3.09 -18.37
N GLU A 180 -0.50 -2.37 -19.41
CA GLU A 180 0.06 -2.89 -20.65
C GLU A 180 1.50 -3.40 -20.55
N ILE A 181 2.22 -3.03 -19.47
CA ILE A 181 3.58 -3.53 -19.23
C ILE A 181 3.52 -5.01 -18.84
N SER A 182 3.94 -5.90 -19.76
CA SER A 182 3.73 -7.35 -19.65
C SER A 182 4.41 -7.97 -18.43
N VAL A 183 5.65 -7.57 -18.13
CA VAL A 183 6.42 -8.11 -17.01
C VAL A 183 5.71 -7.88 -15.66
N PHE A 184 4.94 -6.81 -15.52
CA PHE A 184 4.19 -6.53 -14.28
C PHE A 184 3.04 -7.52 -14.06
N GLN A 185 2.48 -8.07 -15.15
CA GLN A 185 1.47 -9.13 -15.06
C GLN A 185 2.08 -10.46 -14.61
N GLU A 186 3.34 -10.71 -14.99
CA GLU A 186 4.09 -11.91 -14.60
C GLU A 186 4.59 -11.84 -13.16
N GLN A 187 5.04 -10.66 -12.71
CA GLN A 187 5.60 -10.46 -11.38
C GLN A 187 4.55 -10.50 -10.27
N LEU A 188 3.35 -9.92 -10.48
CA LEU A 188 2.36 -9.77 -9.42
C LEU A 188 1.98 -11.10 -8.73
N PRO A 189 1.64 -12.19 -9.46
CA PRO A 189 1.32 -13.46 -8.81
C PRO A 189 2.52 -14.07 -8.06
N VAL A 190 3.74 -13.89 -8.56
CA VAL A 190 4.98 -14.39 -7.93
C VAL A 190 5.24 -13.67 -6.62
N LEU A 191 5.15 -12.34 -6.64
CA LEU A 191 5.25 -11.46 -5.48
C LEU A 191 4.21 -11.80 -4.42
N ALA A 192 2.95 -11.90 -4.82
CA ALA A 192 1.85 -12.19 -3.90
C ALA A 192 1.99 -13.58 -3.27
N MET A 193 2.49 -14.57 -4.04
CA MET A 193 2.77 -15.90 -3.50
C MET A 193 3.88 -15.89 -2.47
N GLN A 194 4.94 -15.10 -2.68
CA GLN A 194 6.01 -14.98 -1.69
C GLN A 194 5.51 -14.34 -0.40
N TRP A 195 4.73 -13.25 -0.49
CA TRP A 195 4.12 -12.65 0.69
C TRP A 195 3.19 -13.62 1.42
N LEU A 196 2.36 -14.37 0.69
CA LEU A 196 1.52 -15.41 1.29
C LEU A 196 2.34 -16.51 1.98
N HIS A 197 3.48 -16.90 1.40
CA HIS A 197 4.39 -17.86 2.03
C HIS A 197 4.95 -17.32 3.36
N ALA A 198 5.34 -16.04 3.40
CA ALA A 198 5.75 -15.38 4.63
C ALA A 198 4.63 -15.36 5.68
N VAL A 199 3.40 -14.99 5.29
CA VAL A 199 2.23 -15.00 6.21
C VAL A 199 2.00 -16.39 6.80
N ARG A 200 2.12 -17.45 6.00
CA ARG A 200 2.00 -18.83 6.47
C ARG A 200 3.12 -19.23 7.42
N ALA A 201 4.36 -18.83 7.11
CA ALA A 201 5.50 -19.10 7.96
C ALA A 201 5.42 -18.35 9.31
N MET A 202 4.75 -17.19 9.35
CA MET A 202 4.38 -16.47 10.58
C MET A 202 3.23 -17.14 11.38
N GLY A 203 2.68 -18.24 10.90
CA GLY A 203 1.64 -19.03 11.59
C GLY A 203 0.23 -18.92 11.00
N GLY A 204 0.04 -18.18 9.91
CA GLY A 204 -1.26 -18.06 9.24
C GLY A 204 -1.75 -19.39 8.65
N SER A 205 -2.98 -19.79 8.97
CA SER A 205 -3.58 -21.05 8.48
C SER A 205 -5.10 -20.94 8.39
N ASP A 206 -5.72 -21.65 7.44
CA ASP A 206 -7.18 -21.79 7.33
C ASP A 206 -7.69 -23.07 8.02
N THR A 207 -6.79 -24.00 8.39
CA THR A 207 -7.16 -25.30 8.95
C THR A 207 -6.18 -25.78 10.04
N PRO A 208 -6.48 -25.55 11.35
CA PRO A 208 -7.51 -24.65 11.86
C PRO A 208 -7.20 -23.19 11.50
N TRP A 209 -8.21 -22.33 11.56
CA TRP A 209 -8.01 -20.90 11.41
C TRP A 209 -7.03 -20.40 12.48
N ALA A 210 -5.94 -19.77 12.06
CA ALA A 210 -4.90 -19.25 12.93
C ALA A 210 -4.40 -17.89 12.43
N VAL A 211 -4.43 -16.91 13.32
CA VAL A 211 -3.89 -15.57 13.07
C VAL A 211 -2.37 -15.61 13.23
N PRO A 212 -1.59 -15.14 12.24
CA PRO A 212 -0.13 -15.09 12.30
C PRO A 212 0.33 -14.05 13.33
N TYR A 213 1.53 -14.23 13.89
CA TYR A 213 2.15 -13.19 14.70
C TYR A 213 3.08 -12.33 13.83
N MET A 214 2.83 -11.01 13.74
CA MET A 214 3.55 -10.11 12.82
C MET A 214 4.31 -8.96 13.50
N ASN A 215 4.40 -8.96 14.83
CA ASN A 215 5.13 -7.92 15.57
C ASN A 215 6.64 -8.21 15.59
N TYR A 216 7.29 -7.92 14.45
CA TYR A 216 8.72 -8.06 14.21
C TYR A 216 9.31 -6.77 13.65
N ARG A 217 10.64 -6.65 13.63
CA ARG A 217 11.34 -5.57 12.93
C ARG A 217 11.27 -5.75 11.42
N ALA A 218 11.40 -7.00 10.96
CA ALA A 218 11.45 -7.40 9.56
C ALA A 218 11.25 -8.91 9.43
N TRP A 219 11.21 -9.40 8.19
CA TRP A 219 11.15 -10.82 7.88
C TRP A 219 12.10 -11.18 6.75
N ASN A 220 12.97 -12.15 6.99
CA ASN A 220 13.87 -12.66 5.96
C ASN A 220 13.08 -13.59 5.04
N MET A 221 12.83 -13.17 3.80
CA MET A 221 12.07 -13.96 2.81
C MET A 221 12.81 -15.21 2.37
N SER A 222 14.15 -15.22 2.44
CA SER A 222 14.94 -16.38 2.03
C SER A 222 14.92 -17.48 3.07
N GLU A 223 14.98 -17.11 4.35
CA GLU A 223 15.02 -18.05 5.49
C GLU A 223 13.64 -18.32 6.07
N MET A 224 12.66 -17.45 5.79
CA MET A 224 11.35 -17.41 6.44
C MET A 224 11.47 -17.29 7.96
N GLU A 225 12.34 -16.39 8.40
CA GLU A 225 12.64 -16.14 9.81
C GLU A 225 12.44 -14.65 10.17
N PRO A 226 11.98 -14.35 11.39
CA PRO A 226 11.81 -12.99 11.84
C PRO A 226 13.13 -12.34 12.26
N LEU A 227 13.27 -11.04 12.01
CA LEU A 227 14.17 -10.20 12.78
C LEU A 227 13.42 -9.67 14.01
N ASP A 228 13.75 -10.19 15.19
CA ASP A 228 13.07 -9.82 16.44
C ASP A 228 13.78 -8.72 17.24
N GLN A 229 14.93 -8.22 16.74
CA GLN A 229 15.72 -7.17 17.37
C GLN A 229 15.41 -5.79 16.76
N GLY A 230 15.45 -4.75 17.59
CA GLY A 230 15.18 -3.37 17.17
C GLY A 230 13.71 -2.96 17.33
N VAL A 231 13.33 -1.85 16.68
CA VAL A 231 11.96 -1.33 16.75
C VAL A 231 11.04 -2.18 15.88
N LYS A 232 10.16 -2.93 16.51
CA LYS A 232 9.16 -3.78 15.85
C LYS A 232 8.08 -2.90 15.20
N GLN A 233 7.56 -3.34 14.05
CA GLN A 233 6.60 -2.61 13.22
C GLN A 233 5.35 -3.45 12.96
N PRO A 234 4.44 -3.61 13.95
CA PRO A 234 3.21 -4.37 13.78
C PRO A 234 2.29 -3.80 12.69
N GLU A 235 2.44 -2.52 12.32
CA GLU A 235 1.70 -1.93 11.18
C GLU A 235 2.01 -2.59 9.83
N ALA A 236 3.11 -3.34 9.72
CA ALA A 236 3.44 -4.12 8.52
C ALA A 236 2.32 -5.10 8.13
N ALA A 237 1.55 -5.58 9.12
CA ALA A 237 0.36 -6.39 8.87
C ALA A 237 -0.67 -5.69 7.96
N GLY A 238 -0.83 -4.37 8.11
CA GLY A 238 -1.67 -3.56 7.24
C GLY A 238 -1.16 -3.48 5.80
N ALA A 239 0.16 -3.34 5.62
CA ALA A 239 0.79 -3.37 4.30
C ALA A 239 0.63 -4.73 3.62
N LEU A 240 0.85 -5.83 4.35
CA LEU A 240 0.67 -7.20 3.83
C LEU A 240 -0.79 -7.46 3.45
N ALA A 241 -1.74 -7.05 4.29
CA ALA A 241 -3.16 -7.14 3.98
C ALA A 241 -3.51 -6.37 2.70
N TRP A 242 -3.00 -5.14 2.54
CA TRP A 242 -3.21 -4.35 1.34
C TRP A 242 -2.62 -5.03 0.09
N ILE A 243 -1.39 -5.54 0.16
CA ILE A 243 -0.72 -6.23 -0.95
C ILE A 243 -1.53 -7.46 -1.38
N LEU A 244 -1.86 -8.33 -0.43
CA LEU A 244 -2.54 -9.59 -0.69
C LEU A 244 -3.99 -9.38 -1.12
N TYR A 245 -4.68 -8.41 -0.56
CA TYR A 245 -6.05 -8.08 -0.97
C TYR A 245 -6.09 -7.54 -2.41
N ASN A 246 -5.19 -6.62 -2.77
CA ASN A 246 -5.14 -6.13 -4.14
C ASN A 246 -4.65 -7.19 -5.14
N ALA A 247 -3.78 -8.13 -4.71
CA ALA A 247 -3.43 -9.29 -5.51
C ALA A 247 -4.64 -10.22 -5.74
N TYR A 248 -5.48 -10.44 -4.72
CA TYR A 248 -6.75 -11.14 -4.87
C TYR A 248 -7.67 -10.45 -5.87
N ILE A 249 -7.87 -9.13 -5.76
CA ILE A 249 -8.70 -8.36 -6.70
C ILE A 249 -8.16 -8.47 -8.14
N SER A 250 -6.84 -8.40 -8.32
CA SER A 250 -6.24 -8.45 -9.66
C SER A 250 -6.21 -9.85 -10.28
N THR A 251 -6.15 -10.92 -9.48
CA THR A 251 -5.91 -12.30 -9.99
C THR A 251 -7.10 -13.22 -9.81
N GLY A 252 -8.04 -12.89 -8.92
CA GLY A 252 -9.13 -13.75 -8.48
C GLY A 252 -8.69 -14.96 -7.64
N ASN A 253 -7.41 -15.06 -7.25
CA ASN A 253 -6.91 -16.21 -6.50
C ASN A 253 -7.31 -16.10 -5.01
N PRO A 254 -8.19 -17.00 -4.50
CA PRO A 254 -8.72 -16.91 -3.13
C PRO A 254 -7.65 -17.14 -2.05
N GLU A 255 -6.50 -17.73 -2.38
CA GLU A 255 -5.42 -17.92 -1.41
C GLU A 255 -4.82 -16.58 -0.95
N PHE A 256 -4.82 -15.57 -1.82
CA PHE A 256 -4.38 -14.23 -1.44
C PHE A 256 -5.40 -13.54 -0.54
N LEU A 257 -6.71 -13.80 -0.72
CA LEU A 257 -7.73 -13.29 0.18
C LEU A 257 -7.53 -13.81 1.60
N LYS A 258 -7.29 -15.12 1.76
CA LYS A 258 -6.99 -15.72 3.08
C LYS A 258 -5.80 -15.05 3.75
N GLY A 259 -4.71 -14.85 3.01
CA GLY A 259 -3.52 -14.15 3.50
C GLY A 259 -3.82 -12.72 3.93
N ALA A 260 -4.66 -12.01 3.18
CA ALA A 260 -5.09 -10.66 3.53
C ALA A 260 -5.94 -10.62 4.81
N GLU A 261 -6.88 -11.55 4.95
CA GLU A 261 -7.71 -11.70 6.15
C GLU A 261 -6.86 -11.99 7.38
N TRP A 262 -5.95 -12.97 7.31
CA TRP A 262 -5.02 -13.29 8.41
C TRP A 262 -4.17 -12.09 8.84
N SER A 263 -3.62 -11.34 7.88
CA SER A 263 -2.85 -10.13 8.17
C SER A 263 -3.70 -9.03 8.79
N MET A 264 -4.91 -8.81 8.27
CA MET A 264 -5.80 -7.77 8.78
C MET A 264 -6.36 -8.11 10.17
N GLU A 265 -6.66 -9.39 10.44
CA GLU A 265 -7.08 -9.87 11.76
C GLU A 265 -6.01 -9.63 12.82
N PHE A 266 -4.73 -9.88 12.51
CA PHE A 266 -3.64 -9.52 13.43
C PHE A 266 -3.65 -8.02 13.77
N LEU A 267 -3.82 -7.16 12.77
CA LEU A 267 -3.86 -5.70 12.99
C LEU A 267 -5.14 -5.26 13.75
N ASP A 268 -6.27 -5.88 13.46
CA ASP A 268 -7.56 -5.60 14.11
C ASP A 268 -7.63 -6.10 15.55
N GLU A 269 -6.91 -7.15 15.89
CA GLU A 269 -6.77 -7.64 17.27
C GLU A 269 -5.68 -6.90 18.05
N TRP A 270 -4.77 -6.19 17.36
CA TRP A 270 -3.71 -5.43 18.02
C TRP A 270 -4.27 -4.35 18.98
N GLU A 271 -3.62 -4.16 20.13
CA GLU A 271 -4.20 -3.38 21.24
C GLU A 271 -3.62 -1.96 21.39
N SER A 272 -2.42 -1.70 20.87
CA SER A 272 -1.72 -0.41 21.01
C SER A 272 -1.47 0.24 19.65
N ASN A 273 -1.23 1.56 19.60
CA ASN A 273 -0.97 2.25 18.34
C ASN A 273 0.27 1.65 17.64
N PRO A 274 0.11 0.97 16.48
CA PRO A 274 1.20 0.31 15.79
C PRO A 274 1.92 1.23 14.80
N SER A 275 1.50 2.49 14.68
CA SER A 275 2.03 3.47 13.73
C SER A 275 3.53 3.62 13.92
N TYR A 276 4.27 3.39 12.83
CA TYR A 276 5.69 3.67 12.75
C TYR A 276 5.90 4.84 11.78
N GLU A 277 5.49 4.75 10.51
CA GLU A 277 5.55 5.89 9.56
C GLU A 277 4.44 5.92 8.49
N LEU A 278 4.34 4.92 7.59
CA LEU A 278 3.53 5.03 6.35
C LEU A 278 2.67 3.80 6.04
N GLN A 279 2.86 2.65 6.71
CA GLN A 279 2.22 1.39 6.31
C GLN A 279 0.76 1.32 6.79
N LEU A 280 0.47 1.83 7.98
CA LEU A 280 -0.84 1.76 8.63
C LEU A 280 -1.97 2.39 7.79
N PRO A 281 -1.81 3.58 7.17
CA PRO A 281 -2.83 4.14 6.27
C PRO A 281 -3.25 3.20 5.12
N TYR A 282 -2.33 2.44 4.55
CA TYR A 282 -2.67 1.44 3.53
C TYR A 282 -3.50 0.29 4.12
N GLY A 283 -3.14 -0.17 5.31
CA GLY A 283 -3.91 -1.16 6.07
C GLY A 283 -5.32 -0.69 6.39
N ILE A 284 -5.48 0.54 6.88
CA ILE A 284 -6.78 1.15 7.19
C ILE A 284 -7.67 1.19 5.94
N TYR A 285 -7.09 1.62 4.82
CA TYR A 285 -7.82 1.64 3.55
C TYR A 285 -8.24 0.24 3.11
N ALA A 286 -7.35 -0.76 3.24
CA ALA A 286 -7.68 -2.15 2.98
C ALA A 286 -8.79 -2.68 3.89
N ALA A 287 -8.74 -2.39 5.20
CA ALA A 287 -9.76 -2.78 6.17
C ALA A 287 -11.14 -2.20 5.80
N ALA A 288 -11.19 -0.91 5.46
CA ALA A 288 -12.42 -0.25 5.02
C ALA A 288 -12.99 -0.86 3.74
N ARG A 289 -12.11 -1.18 2.77
CA ARG A 289 -12.52 -1.87 1.53
C ARG A 289 -13.02 -3.28 1.81
N MET A 290 -12.32 -4.07 2.61
CA MET A 290 -12.73 -5.43 2.96
C MET A 290 -14.11 -5.43 3.64
N ASN A 291 -14.35 -4.48 4.57
CA ASN A 291 -15.66 -4.33 5.20
C ASN A 291 -16.77 -4.05 4.17
N ALA A 292 -16.49 -3.17 3.20
CA ALA A 292 -17.46 -2.78 2.17
C ALA A 292 -17.67 -3.84 1.07
N GLU A 293 -16.61 -4.52 0.65
CA GLU A 293 -16.59 -5.36 -0.55
C GLU A 293 -16.85 -6.84 -0.24
N ILE A 294 -16.41 -7.34 0.91
CA ILE A 294 -16.53 -8.76 1.29
C ILE A 294 -17.25 -8.98 2.63
N GLY A 295 -17.68 -7.92 3.29
CA GLY A 295 -18.55 -8.00 4.48
C GLY A 295 -17.82 -8.37 5.77
N THR A 296 -16.50 -8.10 5.87
CA THR A 296 -15.78 -8.13 7.14
C THR A 296 -16.25 -7.01 8.07
N ASN A 297 -15.78 -7.01 9.32
CA ASN A 297 -16.17 -6.01 10.31
C ASN A 297 -14.97 -5.51 11.13
N TYR A 298 -13.86 -5.21 10.46
CA TYR A 298 -12.66 -4.66 11.08
C TYR A 298 -12.94 -3.28 11.67
N ASN A 299 -12.30 -2.97 12.80
CA ASN A 299 -12.46 -1.72 13.53
C ASN A 299 -11.67 -0.58 12.88
N VAL A 300 -12.20 -0.05 11.77
CA VAL A 300 -11.62 1.07 11.02
C VAL A 300 -11.50 2.32 11.89
N GLU A 301 -12.47 2.60 12.76
CA GLU A 301 -12.43 3.77 13.66
C GLU A 301 -11.21 3.73 14.60
N LYS A 302 -10.92 2.57 15.20
CA LYS A 302 -9.72 2.36 16.02
C LYS A 302 -8.45 2.64 15.21
N MET A 303 -8.33 2.02 14.04
CA MET A 303 -7.11 2.14 13.23
C MET A 303 -6.91 3.55 12.68
N VAL A 304 -8.00 4.24 12.27
CA VAL A 304 -7.95 5.64 11.84
C VAL A 304 -7.42 6.53 12.96
N ASN A 305 -7.92 6.39 14.19
CA ASN A 305 -7.42 7.16 15.32
C ASN A 305 -5.90 6.96 15.52
N TRP A 306 -5.41 5.72 15.43
CA TRP A 306 -3.97 5.43 15.50
C TRP A 306 -3.12 6.15 14.43
N ALA A 307 -3.63 6.29 13.21
CA ALA A 307 -2.89 6.97 12.14
C ALA A 307 -2.76 8.49 12.36
N PHE A 308 -3.69 9.10 13.11
CA PHE A 308 -3.60 10.51 13.45
C PHE A 308 -2.84 10.74 14.77
N ASP A 309 -3.07 9.89 15.77
CA ASP A 309 -2.41 10.01 17.06
C ASP A 309 -0.89 9.83 16.96
N ARG A 310 -0.17 10.47 17.89
CA ARG A 310 1.27 10.26 18.04
C ARG A 310 1.53 8.85 18.56
N GLY A 311 2.14 8.00 17.74
CA GLY A 311 2.52 6.64 18.10
C GLY A 311 3.80 6.58 18.95
N ASP A 312 3.86 5.65 19.90
CA ASP A 312 4.99 5.52 20.83
C ASP A 312 6.27 4.93 20.19
N LEU A 313 6.15 4.26 19.04
CA LEU A 313 7.29 3.57 18.39
C LEU A 313 8.30 4.55 17.79
N ARG A 314 7.84 5.64 17.18
CA ARG A 314 8.67 6.64 16.50
C ARG A 314 8.35 8.09 16.87
N GLY A 315 7.30 8.31 17.68
CA GLY A 315 6.76 9.66 17.88
C GLY A 315 6.11 10.23 16.63
N TRP A 316 5.81 9.40 15.62
CA TRP A 316 5.16 9.83 14.38
C TRP A 316 3.66 10.02 14.58
N GLY A 317 3.09 11.02 13.94
CA GLY A 317 1.65 11.27 13.95
C GLY A 317 1.30 12.55 13.20
N ALA A 318 0.04 12.97 13.30
CA ALA A 318 -0.38 14.25 12.74
C ALA A 318 0.07 15.40 13.63
N ILE A 319 0.83 16.33 13.08
CA ILE A 319 1.31 17.53 13.76
C ILE A 319 0.12 18.38 14.20
N SER A 320 0.15 18.83 15.46
CA SER A 320 -0.91 19.64 16.07
C SER A 320 -0.33 20.94 16.63
N GLY A 321 0.37 21.69 15.78
CA GLY A 321 1.07 22.91 16.18
C GLY A 321 1.67 23.71 15.03
N ASN A 322 2.58 24.61 15.39
CA ASN A 322 3.25 25.54 14.49
C ASN A 322 4.74 25.22 14.35
N TRP A 323 5.28 25.39 13.14
CA TRP A 323 6.73 25.45 12.94
C TRP A 323 7.16 26.91 12.68
N GLY A 324 7.76 27.54 13.68
CA GLY A 324 8.03 28.96 13.65
C GLY A 324 6.72 29.77 13.62
N SER A 325 6.47 30.51 12.53
CA SER A 325 5.26 31.31 12.34
C SER A 325 4.23 30.67 11.39
N TYR A 326 4.42 29.40 11.01
CA TYR A 326 3.55 28.72 10.06
C TYR A 326 2.68 27.67 10.75
N ASP A 327 1.40 27.62 10.38
CA ASP A 327 0.50 26.53 10.74
C ASP A 327 0.95 25.24 10.04
N CYS A 328 1.18 24.18 10.82
CA CYS A 328 1.63 22.88 10.33
C CYS A 328 0.66 21.75 10.70
N TYR A 329 -0.57 22.12 11.10
CA TYR A 329 -1.62 21.18 11.47
C TYR A 329 -1.90 20.15 10.36
N GLY A 330 -1.99 18.88 10.74
CA GLY A 330 -2.34 17.78 9.83
C GLY A 330 -1.20 17.26 8.96
N LEU A 331 -0.02 17.89 8.97
CA LEU A 331 1.18 17.28 8.40
C LEU A 331 1.52 16.00 9.16
N ILE A 332 1.88 14.94 8.44
CA ILE A 332 2.32 13.68 9.05
C ILE A 332 3.84 13.71 9.15
N GLY A 333 4.38 13.51 10.35
CA GLY A 333 5.81 13.58 10.61
C GLY A 333 6.16 13.14 12.03
N GLU A 334 7.43 13.28 12.38
CA GLU A 334 7.88 13.19 13.77
C GLU A 334 7.23 14.32 14.57
N ALA A 335 6.24 13.97 15.39
CA ALA A 335 5.42 14.89 16.17
C ALA A 335 5.97 15.02 17.61
N ASN A 336 7.26 15.38 17.72
CA ASN A 336 8.00 15.55 18.97
C ASN A 336 8.17 17.05 19.31
N ASP A 337 8.30 17.41 20.59
CA ASP A 337 8.72 18.75 21.05
C ASP A 337 7.94 19.98 20.50
N ASN A 338 6.66 20.10 20.88
CA ASN A 338 5.72 21.20 20.53
C ASN A 338 5.21 21.22 19.08
N GLY A 339 5.43 20.14 18.31
CA GLY A 339 4.82 19.91 17.01
C GLY A 339 4.96 18.45 16.63
#